data_AF-A0A8S0YT01-F1
#
_entry.id   AF-A0A8S0YT01-F1
#
_cell.length_a   1.000
_cell.length_b   1.000
_cell.length_c   1.000
_cell.angle_alpha   90.00
_cell.angle_beta   90.00
_cell.angle_gamma   90.00
#
_symmetry.space_group_name_H-M   'P 1'
#
loop_
_entity.id
_entity.type
_entity.pdbx_description
1 polymer ?
#
loop_
_entity_poly.entity_id
_entity_poly.type
_entity_poly.pdbx_seq_one_letter_code
_entity_poly.pdbx_strand_id
1 'polypeptide(L)'
;MIKCYYPAAQLSLDESMVLWRGRLSFRQFIKNKRHKYSIKLYMLTEPDGLILKFRVYAGGKDSEVAGKGHAEKVVMELLHEKLNCGHELHMDNLYNSFGLAKKLLDNNTYCTGTLRKDLKENPRELMNKKLKRGENYSMFREGVHVGVWKDKRIVPCITTQYENRMVPVANKRGQVTQKPEAISEYNNYMSGVDRQDQLLAYYPCERKKLRCYLKVAIHTFQLLLLNSMKMFNKYSEQRKMSLYDYRLSVINALLAENLPPDRSRRSLRHQIKKATETTANGRLKRKTCRQCTKNKKRTDSPWYCDTCPDKPGLCVSCFDNYHLELGVCL
;
A
#
# COMPACT_ATOMS: atom_id res chain seq x y z
N MET A 1 -1.93 13.21 -6.51
CA MET A 1 -1.32 13.80 -5.30
C MET A 1 -0.69 15.15 -5.57
N ILE A 2 0.25 15.28 -6.52
CA ILE A 2 1.00 16.53 -6.77
C ILE A 2 0.14 17.79 -6.92
N LYS A 3 -1.08 17.70 -7.47
CA LYS A 3 -2.00 18.83 -7.63
C LYS A 3 -2.76 19.24 -6.36
N CYS A 4 -2.89 18.33 -5.39
CA CYS A 4 -3.77 18.50 -4.23
C CYS A 4 -2.99 18.57 -2.91
N TYR A 5 -1.67 18.39 -2.96
CA TYR A 5 -0.82 18.27 -1.79
C TYR A 5 0.57 18.81 -2.07
N TYR A 6 1.06 19.66 -1.16
CA TYR A 6 2.44 20.12 -1.16
C TYR A 6 3.22 19.40 -0.06
N PRO A 7 4.30 18.67 -0.40
CA PRO A 7 5.07 17.90 0.58
C PRO A 7 5.96 18.78 1.46
N ALA A 8 6.41 18.23 2.57
CA ALA A 8 7.49 18.78 3.37
C ALA A 8 8.81 18.84 2.57
N ALA A 9 9.83 19.50 3.16
CA ALA A 9 11.14 19.64 2.52
C ALA A 9 11.78 18.28 2.21
N GLN A 10 11.71 17.33 3.14
CA GLN A 10 12.35 16.02 3.01
C GLN A 10 11.54 15.09 2.12
N LEU A 11 12.21 14.55 1.10
CA LEU A 11 11.68 13.56 0.18
C LEU A 11 12.58 12.31 0.18
N SER A 12 12.01 11.17 -0.15
CA SER A 12 12.71 9.90 -0.36
C SER A 12 12.37 9.34 -1.73
N LEU A 13 13.38 8.80 -2.42
CA LEU A 13 13.23 8.10 -3.69
C LEU A 13 13.85 6.71 -3.60
N ASP A 14 13.02 5.71 -3.85
CA ASP A 14 13.40 4.29 -3.82
C ASP A 14 12.49 3.46 -4.73
N GLU A 15 12.68 2.14 -4.76
CA GLU A 15 11.82 1.23 -5.52
C GLU A 15 10.87 0.39 -4.67
N SER A 16 9.65 0.25 -5.20
CA SER A 16 8.66 -0.73 -4.74
C SER A 16 8.48 -1.84 -5.78
N MET A 17 7.86 -2.94 -5.36
CA MET A 17 7.69 -4.15 -6.15
C MET A 17 6.24 -4.65 -6.13
N VAL A 18 5.63 -4.77 -7.30
CA VAL A 18 4.32 -5.42 -7.48
C VAL A 18 4.53 -6.88 -7.90
N LEU A 19 3.95 -7.84 -7.18
CA LEU A 19 4.22 -9.26 -7.41
C LEU A 19 3.71 -9.74 -8.79
N TRP A 20 4.64 -10.21 -9.63
CA TRP A 20 4.32 -10.74 -10.95
C TRP A 20 5.22 -11.90 -11.37
N ARG A 21 4.63 -13.09 -11.52
CA ARG A 21 5.33 -14.30 -12.00
C ARG A 21 5.05 -14.65 -13.47
N GLY A 22 4.13 -13.95 -14.13
CA GLY A 22 3.77 -14.22 -15.53
C GLY A 22 4.85 -13.78 -16.51
N ARG A 23 4.63 -14.07 -17.81
CA ARG A 23 5.49 -13.59 -18.89
C ARG A 23 5.26 -12.09 -19.07
N LEU A 24 6.33 -11.31 -18.99
CA LEU A 24 6.35 -9.87 -19.20
C LEU A 24 7.81 -9.47 -19.49
N SER A 25 8.03 -8.70 -20.55
CA SER A 25 9.37 -8.39 -21.07
C SER A 25 10.27 -7.64 -20.09
N PHE A 26 9.68 -6.79 -19.24
CA PHE A 26 10.40 -5.94 -18.28
C PHE A 26 10.28 -6.40 -16.83
N ARG A 27 9.77 -7.62 -16.59
CA ARG A 27 9.69 -8.22 -15.25
C ARG A 27 11.09 -8.26 -14.63
N GLN A 28 11.20 -7.79 -13.38
CA GLN A 28 12.44 -7.78 -12.63
C GLN A 28 12.60 -9.06 -11.80
N PHE A 29 13.84 -9.51 -11.67
CA PHE A 29 14.22 -10.56 -10.73
C PHE A 29 15.13 -9.97 -9.65
N ILE A 30 14.72 -10.06 -8.38
CA ILE A 30 15.50 -9.58 -7.24
C ILE A 30 15.70 -10.73 -6.26
N LYS A 31 16.92 -11.30 -6.29
CA LYS A 31 17.29 -12.51 -5.53
C LYS A 31 16.99 -12.40 -4.03
N ASN A 32 17.20 -11.21 -3.46
CA ASN A 32 17.16 -10.96 -2.02
C ASN A 32 15.81 -10.46 -1.49
N LYS A 33 14.80 -10.27 -2.36
CA LYS A 33 13.45 -9.86 -1.93
C LYS A 33 12.52 -11.08 -1.85
N ARG A 34 11.58 -11.06 -0.89
CA ARG A 34 10.57 -12.13 -0.70
C ARG A 34 9.81 -12.44 -1.99
N HIS A 35 9.43 -11.38 -2.70
CA HIS A 35 8.83 -11.46 -4.03
C HIS A 35 9.92 -11.31 -5.10
N LYS A 36 10.57 -12.43 -5.42
CA LYS A 36 11.71 -12.44 -6.36
C LYS A 36 11.35 -12.03 -7.79
N TYR A 37 10.10 -12.16 -8.21
CA TYR A 37 9.64 -11.80 -9.54
C TYR A 37 8.55 -10.73 -9.44
N SER A 38 8.81 -9.55 -9.97
CA SER A 38 7.96 -8.38 -9.78
C SER A 38 7.98 -7.42 -10.96
N ILE A 39 7.00 -6.53 -10.98
CA ILE A 39 7.04 -5.28 -11.74
C ILE A 39 7.61 -4.23 -10.78
N LYS A 40 8.68 -3.56 -11.20
CA LYS A 40 9.34 -2.54 -10.40
C LYS A 40 8.67 -1.19 -10.59
N LEU A 41 8.49 -0.46 -9.49
CA LEU A 41 8.02 0.91 -9.46
C LEU A 41 9.12 1.79 -8.88
N TYR A 42 9.44 2.89 -9.54
CA TYR A 42 10.22 3.99 -8.95
C TYR A 42 9.27 4.92 -8.23
N MET A 43 9.55 5.27 -6.98
CA MET A 43 8.62 6.00 -6.14
C MET A 43 9.28 7.21 -5.48
N LEU A 44 8.58 8.34 -5.51
CA LEU A 44 8.92 9.53 -4.75
C LEU A 44 7.90 9.69 -3.62
N THR A 45 8.38 9.73 -2.39
CA THR A 45 7.55 9.75 -1.18
C THR A 45 8.05 10.76 -0.16
N GLU A 46 7.21 11.17 0.78
CA GLU A 46 7.68 11.71 2.04
C GLU A 46 8.23 10.60 2.96
N PRO A 47 9.06 10.95 3.97
CA PRO A 47 9.64 9.99 4.92
C PRO A 47 8.64 9.13 5.69
N ASP A 48 7.40 9.59 5.84
CA ASP A 48 6.33 8.83 6.49
C ASP A 48 5.75 7.75 5.56
N GLY A 49 5.99 7.83 4.25
CA GLY A 49 5.48 6.94 3.21
C GLY A 49 4.29 7.49 2.42
N LEU A 50 3.95 8.78 2.54
CA LEU A 50 2.99 9.43 1.63
C LEU A 50 3.59 9.53 0.23
N ILE A 51 2.88 9.01 -0.77
CA ILE A 51 3.39 8.89 -2.13
C ILE A 51 3.02 10.13 -2.94
N LEU A 52 4.02 10.76 -3.55
CA LEU A 52 3.84 11.94 -4.40
C LEU A 52 3.69 11.53 -5.86
N LYS A 53 4.63 10.71 -6.33
CA LYS A 53 4.71 10.24 -7.72
C LYS A 53 5.31 8.85 -7.75
N PHE A 54 4.92 8.07 -8.75
CA PHE A 54 5.63 6.84 -9.08
C PHE A 54 5.66 6.63 -10.59
N ARG A 55 6.64 5.87 -11.05
CA ARG A 55 6.79 5.45 -12.45
C ARG A 55 6.97 3.94 -12.52
N VAL A 56 6.25 3.29 -13.42
CA VAL A 56 6.43 1.87 -13.71
C VAL A 56 7.69 1.68 -14.57
N TYR A 57 8.60 0.79 -14.16
CA TYR A 57 9.72 0.41 -15.02
C TYR A 57 9.21 -0.36 -16.24
N ALA A 58 9.46 0.16 -17.45
CA ALA A 58 8.98 -0.41 -18.71
C ALA A 58 10.06 -1.11 -19.56
N GLY A 59 11.27 -1.32 -19.02
CA GLY A 59 12.36 -1.99 -19.74
C GLY A 59 13.16 -1.06 -20.66
N GLY A 60 14.02 -1.65 -21.50
CA GLY A 60 14.91 -0.91 -22.39
C GLY A 60 14.24 -0.21 -23.59
N LYS A 61 12.93 -0.38 -23.76
CA LYS A 61 12.14 0.29 -24.81
C LYS A 61 11.44 1.58 -24.32
N ASP A 62 11.64 1.95 -23.06
CA ASP A 62 11.11 3.18 -22.49
C ASP A 62 11.77 4.40 -23.16
N SER A 63 10.99 5.20 -23.90
CA SER A 63 11.50 6.33 -24.67
C SER A 63 11.99 7.49 -23.81
N GLU A 64 11.52 7.61 -22.58
CA GLU A 64 11.77 8.77 -21.73
C GLU A 64 13.01 8.54 -20.87
N VAL A 65 13.07 7.38 -20.20
CA VAL A 65 14.12 7.13 -19.19
C VAL A 65 15.10 6.03 -19.56
N ALA A 66 14.89 5.21 -20.60
CA ALA A 66 15.84 4.14 -20.90
C ALA A 66 17.22 4.67 -21.39
N GLY A 67 18.18 3.75 -21.42
CA GLY A 67 19.52 3.98 -21.95
C GLY A 67 20.50 4.57 -20.94
N LYS A 68 21.52 5.27 -21.47
CA LYS A 68 22.57 5.89 -20.66
C LYS A 68 21.96 6.96 -19.75
N GLY A 69 22.38 6.97 -18.48
CA GLY A 69 21.86 7.90 -17.48
C GLY A 69 20.47 7.56 -16.96
N HIS A 70 20.01 6.31 -17.09
CA HIS A 70 18.68 5.87 -16.66
C HIS A 70 18.28 6.36 -15.26
N ALA A 71 19.16 6.18 -14.27
CA ALA A 71 18.89 6.59 -12.90
C ALA A 71 18.68 8.11 -12.76
N GLU A 72 19.54 8.93 -13.37
CA GLU A 72 19.38 10.38 -13.41
C GLU A 72 18.06 10.78 -14.08
N LYS A 73 17.73 10.19 -15.24
CA LYS A 73 16.48 10.49 -15.95
C LYS A 73 15.25 10.18 -15.09
N VAL A 74 15.25 9.03 -14.40
CA VAL A 74 14.17 8.65 -13.47
C VAL A 74 14.03 9.67 -12.34
N VAL A 75 15.14 10.09 -11.72
CA VAL A 75 15.13 11.07 -10.62
C VAL A 75 14.57 12.40 -11.10
N MET A 76 15.08 12.92 -12.21
CA MET A 76 14.63 14.20 -12.78
C MET A 76 13.15 14.16 -13.18
N GLU A 77 12.69 13.04 -13.73
CA GLU A 77 11.27 12.87 -14.09
C GLU A 77 10.37 12.79 -12.85
N LEU A 78 10.78 12.05 -11.81
CA LEU A 78 10.00 11.94 -10.58
C LEU A 78 9.90 13.27 -9.82
N LEU A 79 10.97 14.07 -9.86
CA LEU A 79 11.01 15.41 -9.29
C LEU A 79 10.45 16.51 -10.19
N HIS A 80 10.03 16.19 -11.42
CA HIS A 80 9.40 17.18 -12.30
C HIS A 80 8.23 17.87 -11.57
N GLU A 81 8.18 19.22 -11.62
CA GLU A 81 7.30 20.12 -10.83
C GLU A 81 7.66 20.31 -9.33
N LYS A 82 8.72 19.66 -8.85
CA LYS A 82 9.28 19.81 -7.49
C LYS A 82 10.77 20.17 -7.48
N LEU A 83 11.37 20.32 -8.65
CA LEU A 83 12.67 20.98 -8.79
C LEU A 83 12.52 22.47 -8.50
N ASN A 84 13.60 23.10 -8.05
CA ASN A 84 13.67 24.52 -7.70
C ASN A 84 12.82 24.93 -6.50
N CYS A 85 12.41 23.98 -5.66
CA CYS A 85 11.57 24.22 -4.49
C CYS A 85 12.32 24.12 -3.15
N GLY A 86 13.64 23.92 -3.16
CA GLY A 86 14.44 23.74 -1.93
C GLY A 86 14.22 22.39 -1.24
N HIS A 87 13.69 21.38 -1.95
CA HIS A 87 13.50 20.05 -1.37
C HIS A 87 14.83 19.33 -1.10
N GLU A 88 14.79 18.41 -0.14
CA GLU A 88 15.90 17.58 0.31
C GLU A 88 15.64 16.12 -0.08
N LEU A 89 16.24 15.69 -1.18
CA LEU A 89 16.05 14.36 -1.73
C LEU A 89 16.99 13.33 -1.12
N HIS A 90 16.42 12.29 -0.53
CA HIS A 90 17.15 11.16 0.02
C HIS A 90 17.05 9.95 -0.90
N MET A 91 18.18 9.35 -1.27
CA MET A 91 18.21 8.23 -2.23
C MET A 91 19.27 7.20 -1.88
N ASP A 92 19.11 5.97 -2.38
CA ASP A 92 20.09 4.91 -2.25
C ASP A 92 21.28 5.08 -3.24
N ASN A 93 22.22 4.13 -3.22
CA ASN A 93 23.40 4.15 -4.09
C ASN A 93 23.14 3.81 -5.57
N LEU A 94 21.95 3.31 -5.94
CA LEU A 94 21.57 3.08 -7.33
C LEU A 94 21.44 4.41 -8.08
N TYR A 95 20.94 5.44 -7.39
CA TYR A 95 20.66 6.75 -7.97
C TYR A 95 21.81 7.72 -7.83
N ASN A 96 22.46 7.73 -6.67
CA ASN A 96 23.47 8.73 -6.33
C ASN A 96 24.70 8.67 -7.24
N SER A 97 25.06 9.83 -7.81
CA SER A 97 26.30 10.09 -8.54
C SER A 97 26.72 11.54 -8.37
N PHE A 98 27.99 11.85 -8.62
CA PHE A 98 28.48 13.23 -8.54
C PHE A 98 27.77 14.13 -9.55
N GLY A 99 27.66 13.70 -10.81
CA GLY A 99 26.97 14.46 -11.85
C GLY A 99 25.50 14.76 -11.52
N LEU A 100 24.76 13.79 -10.97
CA LEU A 100 23.36 14.00 -10.55
C LEU A 100 23.27 14.96 -9.36
N ALA A 101 24.14 14.81 -8.36
CA ALA A 101 24.13 15.68 -7.18
C ALA A 101 24.35 17.15 -7.56
N LYS A 102 25.32 17.41 -8.45
CA LYS A 102 25.56 18.75 -8.99
C LYS A 102 24.33 19.28 -9.74
N LYS A 103 23.75 18.47 -10.63
CA LYS A 103 22.57 18.87 -11.42
C LYS A 103 21.35 19.18 -10.54
N LEU A 104 21.13 18.43 -9.46
CA LEU A 104 20.07 18.72 -8.50
C LEU A 104 20.34 20.03 -7.75
N LEU A 105 21.59 20.27 -7.35
CA LEU A 105 22.00 21.52 -6.71
C LEU A 105 21.79 22.73 -7.63
N ASP A 106 22.15 22.62 -8.91
CA ASP A 106 21.88 23.64 -9.94
C ASP A 106 20.37 23.92 -10.13
N ASN A 107 19.51 22.97 -9.71
CA ASN A 107 18.05 23.09 -9.70
C ASN A 107 17.50 23.35 -8.28
N ASN A 108 18.26 24.02 -7.40
CA ASN A 108 17.91 24.32 -6.00
C ASN A 108 17.24 23.15 -5.27
N THR A 109 17.79 21.96 -5.45
CA THR A 109 17.32 20.72 -4.82
C THR A 109 18.51 20.04 -4.17
N TYR A 110 18.45 19.89 -2.84
CA TYR A 110 19.48 19.20 -2.10
C TYR A 110 19.34 17.69 -2.27
N CYS A 111 20.43 16.96 -2.21
CA CYS A 111 20.40 15.51 -2.19
C CYS A 111 21.35 14.95 -1.14
N THR A 112 20.97 13.83 -0.52
CA THR A 112 21.78 13.13 0.47
C THR A 112 21.58 11.62 0.34
N GLY A 113 22.66 10.84 0.37
CA GLY A 113 22.50 9.39 0.36
C GLY A 113 23.80 8.60 0.34
N THR A 114 23.64 7.29 0.16
CA THR A 114 24.78 6.39 0.02
C THR A 114 25.32 6.43 -1.41
N LEU A 115 26.64 6.27 -1.56
CA LEU A 115 27.30 6.36 -2.86
C LEU A 115 27.95 5.03 -3.22
N ARG A 116 27.80 4.61 -4.48
CA ARG A 116 28.44 3.39 -4.97
C ARG A 116 29.94 3.64 -5.18
N LYS A 117 30.80 2.80 -4.60
CA LYS A 117 32.26 3.01 -4.54
C LYS A 117 32.92 3.08 -5.93
N ASP A 118 32.43 2.29 -6.88
CA ASP A 118 33.03 2.02 -8.19
C ASP A 118 32.64 3.02 -9.30
N LEU A 119 31.95 4.12 -8.97
CA LEU A 119 31.62 5.15 -9.95
C LEU A 119 32.87 5.90 -10.42
N LYS A 120 32.98 6.10 -11.74
CA LYS A 120 34.16 6.71 -12.41
C LYS A 120 34.51 8.10 -11.87
N GLU A 121 33.51 8.89 -11.50
CA GLU A 121 33.66 10.27 -11.03
C GLU A 121 34.12 10.35 -9.57
N ASN A 122 34.10 9.24 -8.83
CA ASN A 122 34.48 9.24 -7.43
C ASN A 122 36.00 9.42 -7.28
N PRO A 123 36.46 10.25 -6.32
CA PRO A 123 37.89 10.37 -6.03
C PRO A 123 38.45 9.03 -5.52
N ARG A 124 39.36 8.41 -6.30
CA ARG A 124 39.92 7.09 -5.97
C ARG A 124 40.70 7.10 -4.65
N GLU A 125 41.38 8.19 -4.37
CA GLU A 125 42.13 8.39 -3.13
C GLU A 125 41.21 8.35 -1.90
N LEU A 126 40.03 8.96 -2.01
CA LEU A 126 39.00 8.93 -0.96
C LEU A 126 38.42 7.52 -0.81
N MET A 127 38.02 6.88 -1.92
CA MET A 127 37.35 5.57 -1.92
C MET A 127 38.24 4.42 -1.41
N ASN A 128 39.56 4.58 -1.50
CA ASN A 128 40.54 3.58 -1.06
C ASN A 128 41.23 3.94 0.27
N LYS A 129 40.79 5.00 0.94
CA LYS A 129 41.34 5.42 2.22
C LYS A 129 41.19 4.32 3.28
N LYS A 130 42.28 4.02 3.99
CA LYS A 130 42.27 3.11 5.14
C LYS A 130 41.86 3.89 6.37
N LEU A 131 40.70 3.56 6.93
CA LEU A 131 40.15 4.19 8.13
C LEU A 131 40.14 3.21 9.30
N LYS A 132 40.25 3.71 10.53
CA LYS A 132 39.86 3.01 11.76
C LYS A 132 38.35 3.19 11.98
N ARG A 133 37.75 2.31 12.81
CA ARG A 133 36.32 2.39 13.10
C ARG A 133 36.01 3.71 13.81
N GLY A 134 34.99 4.40 13.34
CA GLY A 134 34.57 5.73 13.82
C GLY A 134 35.14 6.89 13.01
N GLU A 135 36.22 6.68 12.24
CA GLU A 135 36.82 7.74 11.43
C GLU A 135 36.01 8.02 10.16
N ASN A 136 36.00 9.29 9.76
CA ASN A 136 35.46 9.79 8.51
C ASN A 136 36.50 10.63 7.77
N TYR A 137 36.44 10.59 6.43
CA TYR A 137 37.21 11.48 5.57
C TYR A 137 36.32 11.93 4.43
N SER A 138 36.56 13.13 3.90
CA SER A 138 35.71 13.73 2.88
C SER A 138 36.50 14.56 1.88
N MET A 139 35.85 14.84 0.76
CA MET A 139 36.27 15.83 -0.22
C MET A 139 35.07 16.65 -0.63
N PHE A 140 35.30 17.93 -0.93
CA PHE A 140 34.28 18.86 -1.37
C PHE A 140 34.68 19.48 -2.70
N ARG A 141 33.74 19.54 -3.64
CA ARG A 141 33.94 20.18 -4.93
C ARG A 141 32.60 20.66 -5.48
N GLU A 142 32.55 21.91 -5.94
CA GLU A 142 31.39 22.46 -6.65
C GLU A 142 30.06 22.28 -5.89
N GLY A 143 30.06 22.51 -4.57
CA GLY A 143 28.84 22.34 -3.76
C GLY A 143 28.52 20.90 -3.36
N VAL A 144 29.27 19.92 -3.86
CA VAL A 144 29.06 18.50 -3.60
C VAL A 144 30.10 17.98 -2.60
N HIS A 145 29.60 17.45 -1.49
CA HIS A 145 30.38 16.77 -0.46
C HIS A 145 30.31 15.25 -0.68
N VAL A 146 31.48 14.63 -0.87
CA VAL A 146 31.61 13.16 -0.89
C VAL A 146 32.41 12.72 0.33
N GLY A 147 31.83 11.81 1.11
CA GLY A 147 32.41 11.31 2.35
C GLY A 147 32.60 9.79 2.34
N VAL A 148 33.55 9.31 3.13
CA VAL A 148 33.69 7.90 3.51
C VAL A 148 33.78 7.82 5.02
N TRP A 149 32.99 6.94 5.62
CA TRP A 149 33.02 6.69 7.06
C TRP A 149 33.10 5.19 7.34
N LYS A 150 33.85 4.81 8.37
CA LYS A 150 33.98 3.39 8.74
C LYS A 150 33.21 3.09 10.02
N ASP A 151 32.09 2.38 9.89
CA ASP A 151 31.52 1.62 11.01
C ASP A 151 32.11 0.20 11.02
N LYS A 152 31.31 -0.83 10.74
CA LYS A 152 31.82 -2.19 10.51
C LYS A 152 32.51 -2.32 9.15
N ARG A 153 32.03 -1.55 8.18
CA ARG A 153 32.55 -1.46 6.81
C ARG A 153 32.64 0.02 6.43
N ILE A 154 33.41 0.32 5.39
CA ILE A 154 33.44 1.65 4.79
C ILE A 154 32.10 1.91 4.11
N VAL A 155 31.49 3.04 4.43
CA VAL A 155 30.24 3.54 3.87
C VAL A 155 30.55 4.84 3.14
N PRO A 156 30.59 4.83 1.80
CA PRO A 156 30.64 6.06 1.03
C PRO A 156 29.27 6.74 1.04
N CYS A 157 29.27 8.06 1.18
CA CYS A 157 28.09 8.90 1.11
C CYS A 157 28.35 10.12 0.23
N ILE A 158 27.26 10.72 -0.25
CA ILE A 158 27.26 11.96 -1.01
C ILE A 158 26.17 12.87 -0.45
N THR A 159 26.43 14.16 -0.39
CA THR A 159 25.44 15.17 0.00
C THR A 159 25.76 16.52 -0.62
N THR A 160 24.75 17.35 -0.81
CA THR A 160 24.90 18.77 -1.20
C THR A 160 24.47 19.73 -0.09
N GLN A 161 24.19 19.21 1.11
CA GLN A 161 23.62 19.97 2.22
C GLN A 161 24.49 19.98 3.48
N TYR A 162 25.13 18.84 3.78
CA TYR A 162 25.84 18.66 5.05
C TYR A 162 27.35 18.72 4.87
N GLU A 163 28.04 19.26 5.86
CA GLU A 163 29.50 19.23 5.96
C GLU A 163 29.99 17.89 6.53
N ASN A 164 31.30 17.76 6.73
CA ASN A 164 31.92 16.57 7.32
C ASN A 164 31.84 16.54 8.85
N ARG A 165 30.65 16.82 9.39
CA ARG A 165 30.38 16.86 10.82
C ARG A 165 29.97 15.48 11.34
N MET A 166 30.48 15.13 12.51
CA MET A 166 30.05 13.95 13.27
C MET A 166 29.01 14.36 14.32
N VAL A 167 27.90 13.63 14.39
CA VAL A 167 26.79 13.88 15.32
C VAL A 167 26.51 12.64 16.19
N PRO A 168 26.14 12.84 17.46
CA PRO A 168 25.76 11.74 18.35
C PRO A 168 24.39 11.18 17.95
N VAL A 169 24.31 9.88 17.74
CA VAL A 169 23.08 9.15 17.42
C VAL A 169 22.86 8.04 18.45
N ALA A 170 21.76 8.13 19.17
CA ALA A 170 21.32 7.11 20.12
C ALA A 170 20.58 5.97 19.40
N ASN A 171 20.90 4.72 19.74
CA ASN A 171 20.11 3.57 19.29
C ASN A 171 18.89 3.34 20.21
N LYS A 172 18.01 2.40 19.84
CA LYS A 172 16.82 2.02 20.64
C LYS A 172 17.13 1.54 22.07
N ARG A 173 18.39 1.21 22.37
CA ARG A 173 18.88 0.78 23.69
C ARG A 173 19.57 1.93 24.46
N GLY A 174 19.50 3.15 23.95
CA GLY A 174 20.11 4.34 24.56
C GLY A 174 21.63 4.47 24.35
N GLN A 175 22.27 3.56 23.61
CA GLN A 175 23.72 3.66 23.35
C GLN A 175 23.98 4.73 22.28
N VAL A 176 24.83 5.69 22.63
CA VAL A 176 25.20 6.81 21.75
C VAL A 176 26.43 6.44 20.92
N THR A 177 26.35 6.67 19.61
CA THR A 177 27.45 6.48 18.66
C THR A 177 27.62 7.70 17.80
N GLN A 178 28.85 8.05 17.43
CA GLN A 178 29.11 9.16 16.52
C GLN A 178 28.95 8.70 15.06
N LYS A 179 28.20 9.45 14.26
CA LYS A 179 27.99 9.19 12.83
C LYS A 179 28.12 10.48 12.03
N PRO A 180 28.53 10.43 10.75
CA PRO A 180 28.44 11.62 9.90
C PRO A 180 27.00 12.12 9.82
N GLU A 181 26.81 13.42 9.89
CA GLU A 181 25.50 14.08 9.83
C GLU A 181 24.69 13.65 8.61
N ALA A 182 25.31 13.67 7.42
CA ALA A 182 24.69 13.19 6.19
C ALA A 182 24.16 11.74 6.28
N ILE A 183 24.87 10.85 6.98
CA ILE A 183 24.42 9.46 7.17
C ILE A 183 23.29 9.39 8.20
N SER A 184 23.32 10.24 9.24
CA SER A 184 22.22 10.36 10.19
C SER A 184 20.92 10.77 9.48
N GLU A 185 20.97 11.85 8.71
CA GLU A 185 19.80 12.39 8.00
C GLU A 185 19.29 11.44 6.91
N TYR A 186 20.19 10.80 6.17
CA TYR A 186 19.81 9.70 5.27
C TYR A 186 18.98 8.62 5.97
N ASN A 187 19.41 8.14 7.14
CA ASN A 187 18.69 7.10 7.87
C ASN A 187 17.33 7.59 8.41
N ASN A 188 17.21 8.88 8.73
CA ASN A 188 15.96 9.47 9.20
C ASN A 188 14.89 9.52 8.10
N TYR A 189 15.30 9.82 6.86
CA TYR A 189 14.36 10.18 5.80
C TYR A 189 14.19 9.15 4.67
N MET A 190 15.14 8.23 4.46
CA MET A 190 15.07 7.26 3.36
C MET A 190 13.89 6.27 3.44
N SER A 191 13.36 6.00 4.64
CA SER A 191 12.42 4.89 4.90
C SER A 191 10.99 5.01 4.34
N GLY A 192 10.67 6.04 3.55
CA GLY A 192 9.30 6.30 3.07
C GLY A 192 8.69 5.15 2.27
N VAL A 193 9.39 4.65 1.24
CA VAL A 193 8.92 3.54 0.40
C VAL A 193 8.81 2.24 1.18
N ASP A 194 9.82 1.90 1.99
CA ASP A 194 9.80 0.70 2.84
C ASP A 194 8.62 0.69 3.83
N ARG A 195 8.29 1.84 4.44
CA ARG A 195 7.13 1.97 5.34
C ARG A 195 5.82 1.69 4.59
N GLN A 196 5.70 2.22 3.39
CA GLN A 196 4.53 2.00 2.55
C GLN A 196 4.42 0.53 2.10
N ASP A 197 5.52 -0.10 1.69
CA ASP A 197 5.56 -1.51 1.33
C ASP A 197 5.18 -2.41 2.51
N GLN A 198 5.64 -2.06 3.71
CA GLN A 198 5.25 -2.74 4.95
C GLN A 198 3.74 -2.64 5.19
N LEU A 199 3.14 -1.45 5.05
CA LEU A 199 1.70 -1.25 5.24
C LEU A 199 0.86 -2.06 4.23
N LEU A 200 1.30 -2.13 2.97
CA LEU A 200 0.63 -2.92 1.95
C LEU A 200 0.74 -4.43 2.20
N ALA A 201 1.84 -4.88 2.78
CA ALA A 201 2.08 -6.30 3.04
C ALA A 201 1.08 -6.90 4.04
N TYR A 202 0.47 -6.10 4.92
CA TYR A 202 -0.56 -6.55 5.86
C TYR A 202 -1.89 -6.91 5.17
N TYR A 203 -2.22 -6.26 4.04
CA TYR A 203 -3.50 -6.45 3.35
C TYR A 203 -3.31 -6.63 1.83
N PRO A 204 -2.69 -7.74 1.39
CA PRO A 204 -2.43 -7.97 -0.03
C PRO A 204 -3.73 -8.16 -0.82
N CYS A 205 -3.88 -7.44 -1.93
CA CYS A 205 -5.04 -7.56 -2.85
C CYS A 205 -4.70 -8.26 -4.17
N GLU A 206 -3.48 -8.79 -4.30
CA GLU A 206 -2.96 -9.37 -5.53
C GLU A 206 -3.48 -10.80 -5.76
N ARG A 207 -4.52 -10.96 -6.59
CA ARG A 207 -5.05 -12.29 -6.92
C ARG A 207 -4.24 -12.97 -8.04
N LYS A 208 -4.01 -14.28 -7.93
CA LYS A 208 -3.18 -15.07 -8.87
C LYS A 208 -3.65 -15.00 -10.33
N LYS A 209 -4.97 -14.98 -10.57
CA LYS A 209 -5.59 -15.05 -11.90
C LYS A 209 -5.65 -13.72 -12.66
N LEU A 210 -5.22 -12.61 -12.05
CA LEU A 210 -5.29 -11.29 -12.68
C LEU A 210 -4.16 -11.09 -13.70
N ARG A 211 -4.46 -10.38 -14.79
CA ARG A 211 -3.46 -9.90 -15.76
C ARG A 211 -2.57 -8.82 -15.12
N CYS A 212 -1.37 -8.62 -15.66
CA CYS A 212 -0.37 -7.71 -15.07
C CYS A 212 -0.88 -6.28 -14.89
N TYR A 213 -1.51 -5.70 -15.91
CA TYR A 213 -2.03 -4.34 -15.86
C TYR A 213 -3.13 -4.17 -14.80
N LEU A 214 -3.99 -5.17 -14.60
CA LEU A 214 -4.99 -5.15 -13.54
C LEU A 214 -4.35 -5.20 -12.15
N LYS A 215 -3.24 -5.93 -11.98
CA LYS A 215 -2.51 -5.92 -10.71
C LYS A 215 -1.87 -4.57 -10.43
N VAL A 216 -1.28 -3.92 -11.44
CA VAL A 216 -0.75 -2.56 -11.29
C VAL A 216 -1.87 -1.58 -10.95
N ALA A 217 -3.04 -1.70 -11.59
CA ALA A 217 -4.21 -0.86 -11.28
C ALA A 217 -4.70 -1.07 -9.82
N ILE A 218 -4.88 -2.32 -9.39
CA ILE A 218 -5.29 -2.64 -8.01
C ILE A 218 -4.24 -2.14 -7.01
N HIS A 219 -2.97 -2.36 -7.28
CA HIS A 219 -1.89 -1.85 -6.44
C HIS A 219 -1.96 -0.33 -6.34
N THR A 220 -2.18 0.37 -7.45
CA THR A 220 -2.38 1.83 -7.48
C THR A 220 -3.56 2.26 -6.59
N PHE A 221 -4.69 1.55 -6.61
CA PHE A 221 -5.78 1.83 -5.67
C PHE A 221 -5.40 1.61 -4.21
N GLN A 222 -4.59 0.60 -3.90
CA GLN A 222 -4.08 0.42 -2.54
C GLN A 222 -3.16 1.57 -2.11
N LEU A 223 -2.30 2.07 -3.02
CA LEU A 223 -1.47 3.26 -2.78
C LEU A 223 -2.33 4.50 -2.51
N LEU A 224 -3.38 4.71 -3.31
CA LEU A 224 -4.31 5.83 -3.13
C LEU A 224 -5.04 5.75 -1.79
N LEU A 225 -5.48 4.56 -1.37
CA LEU A 225 -6.11 4.34 -0.08
C LEU A 225 -5.16 4.61 1.10
N LEU A 226 -3.88 4.24 0.98
CA LEU A 226 -2.87 4.58 1.97
C LEU A 226 -2.63 6.10 2.03
N ASN A 227 -2.53 6.75 0.87
CA ASN A 227 -2.39 8.20 0.81
C ASN A 227 -3.60 8.91 1.43
N SER A 228 -4.83 8.46 1.14
CA SER A 228 -6.03 9.07 1.71
C SER A 228 -6.10 8.89 3.23
N MET A 229 -5.70 7.72 3.75
CA MET A 229 -5.57 7.49 5.20
C MET A 229 -4.53 8.43 5.82
N LYS A 230 -3.37 8.59 5.18
CA LYS A 230 -2.30 9.48 5.67
C LYS A 230 -2.76 10.93 5.69
N MET A 231 -3.41 11.38 4.63
CA MET A 231 -4.02 12.71 4.56
C MET A 231 -5.07 12.91 5.64
N PHE A 232 -5.97 11.94 5.84
CA PHE A 232 -6.94 11.98 6.93
C PHE A 232 -6.24 12.10 8.29
N ASN A 233 -5.24 11.28 8.58
CA ASN A 233 -4.51 11.33 9.85
C ASN A 233 -3.63 12.59 10.02
N LYS A 234 -3.37 13.33 8.94
CA LYS A 234 -2.58 14.57 8.94
C LYS A 234 -3.45 15.80 9.17
N TYR A 235 -4.65 15.83 8.58
CA TYR A 235 -5.51 17.02 8.55
C TYR A 235 -6.81 16.89 9.35
N SER A 236 -7.24 15.67 9.69
CA SER A 236 -8.43 15.48 10.51
C SER A 236 -8.13 15.82 11.97
N GLU A 237 -9.02 16.59 12.59
CA GLU A 237 -9.03 16.83 14.04
C GLU A 237 -9.49 15.60 14.82
N GLN A 238 -10.04 14.60 14.12
CA GLN A 238 -10.45 13.34 14.73
C GLN A 238 -9.25 12.49 15.15
N ARG A 239 -9.51 11.52 16.02
CA ARG A 239 -8.50 10.55 16.42
C ARG A 239 -7.93 9.84 15.19
N LYS A 240 -6.59 9.74 15.13
CA LYS A 240 -5.89 9.01 14.08
C LYS A 240 -6.43 7.59 13.95
N MET A 241 -6.78 7.20 12.74
CA MET A 241 -7.27 5.87 12.42
C MET A 241 -6.11 4.94 12.06
N SER A 242 -6.22 3.69 12.50
CA SER A 242 -5.35 2.62 12.02
C SER A 242 -5.68 2.29 10.55
N LEU A 243 -4.76 1.61 9.87
CA LEU A 243 -5.02 1.14 8.51
C LEU A 243 -6.23 0.22 8.44
N TYR A 244 -6.45 -0.62 9.46
CA TYR A 244 -7.61 -1.50 9.52
C TYR A 244 -8.91 -0.70 9.58
N ASP A 245 -9.02 0.22 10.54
CA ASP A 245 -10.25 0.98 10.79
C ASP A 245 -10.58 1.87 9.59
N TYR A 246 -9.56 2.50 9.00
CA TYR A 246 -9.74 3.38 7.84
C TYR A 246 -10.18 2.58 6.60
N ARG A 247 -9.65 1.37 6.39
CA ARG A 247 -10.12 0.51 5.29
C ARG A 247 -11.59 0.13 5.51
N LEU A 248 -11.96 -0.23 6.73
CA LEU A 248 -13.33 -0.61 7.06
C LEU A 248 -14.30 0.56 6.88
N SER A 249 -13.92 1.78 7.28
CA SER A 249 -14.75 2.96 7.07
C SER A 249 -14.98 3.26 5.59
N VAL A 250 -13.94 3.19 4.76
CA VAL A 250 -14.05 3.37 3.31
C VAL A 250 -14.94 2.29 2.68
N ILE A 251 -14.81 1.02 3.10
CA ILE A 251 -15.68 -0.05 2.62
C ILE A 251 -17.13 0.21 2.98
N ASN A 252 -17.41 0.58 4.24
CA ASN A 252 -18.77 0.84 4.71
C ASN A 252 -19.40 2.03 3.97
N ALA A 253 -18.66 3.11 3.73
CA ALA A 253 -19.13 4.26 2.98
C ALA A 253 -19.49 3.87 1.53
N LEU A 254 -18.58 3.16 0.84
CA LEU A 254 -18.83 2.72 -0.53
C LEU A 254 -19.99 1.72 -0.63
N LEU A 255 -20.18 0.84 0.36
CA LEU A 255 -21.31 -0.08 0.37
C LEU A 255 -22.62 0.63 0.69
N ALA A 256 -22.62 1.59 1.61
CA ALA A 256 -23.82 2.36 1.97
C ALA A 256 -24.36 3.18 0.78
N GLU A 257 -23.47 3.75 -0.04
CA GLU A 257 -23.85 4.51 -1.24
C GLU A 257 -24.34 3.62 -2.39
N ASN A 258 -23.89 2.36 -2.47
CA ASN A 258 -24.20 1.44 -3.57
C ASN A 258 -25.28 0.40 -3.23
N LEU A 259 -25.82 0.44 -2.01
CA LEU A 259 -27.01 -0.33 -1.66
C LEU A 259 -28.23 0.55 -1.98
N PRO A 260 -29.09 0.18 -2.95
CA PRO A 260 -30.45 0.71 -2.93
C PRO A 260 -31.04 0.46 -1.53
N PRO A 261 -31.88 1.36 -0.97
CA PRO A 261 -32.58 1.06 0.28
C PRO A 261 -33.19 -0.32 0.11
N ASP A 262 -32.80 -1.26 0.98
CA ASP A 262 -33.06 -2.69 0.87
C ASP A 262 -34.48 -2.96 0.35
N ARG A 263 -34.60 -3.21 -0.96
CA ARG A 263 -35.89 -3.43 -1.62
C ARG A 263 -35.94 -4.73 -2.41
N SER A 264 -34.92 -5.59 -2.38
CA SER A 264 -35.00 -6.84 -3.16
C SER A 264 -34.17 -8.04 -2.73
N ARG A 265 -33.53 -8.05 -1.55
CA ARG A 265 -32.87 -9.28 -1.05
C ARG A 265 -33.04 -9.53 0.45
N ARG A 266 -34.28 -9.39 0.93
CA ARG A 266 -34.75 -10.46 1.81
C ARG A 266 -34.87 -11.71 0.93
N SER A 267 -33.83 -12.55 0.95
CA SER A 267 -34.11 -13.98 1.03
C SER A 267 -35.01 -14.10 2.26
N LEU A 268 -36.32 -14.01 2.02
CA LEU A 268 -37.34 -14.32 2.97
C LEU A 268 -37.21 -15.83 3.17
N ARG A 269 -36.19 -16.25 3.95
CA ARG A 269 -36.07 -17.64 4.38
C ARG A 269 -37.42 -17.99 4.95
N HIS A 270 -38.09 -18.92 4.29
CA HIS A 270 -39.40 -19.32 4.73
C HIS A 270 -39.20 -19.94 6.11
N GLN A 271 -39.96 -19.50 7.10
CA GLN A 271 -39.89 -20.05 8.45
C GLN A 271 -41.20 -20.71 8.82
N ILE A 272 -41.11 -21.93 9.31
CA ILE A 272 -42.24 -22.62 9.91
C ILE A 272 -42.42 -22.15 11.35
N LYS A 273 -43.62 -21.66 11.69
CA LYS A 273 -43.99 -21.24 13.04
C LYS A 273 -45.16 -22.07 13.54
N LYS A 274 -45.21 -22.29 14.86
CA LYS A 274 -46.33 -22.94 15.54
C LYS A 274 -47.35 -21.89 15.95
N ALA A 275 -48.64 -22.17 15.75
CA ALA A 275 -49.72 -21.33 16.24
C ALA A 275 -49.70 -21.24 17.76
N THR A 276 -49.86 -20.04 18.29
CA THR A 276 -49.98 -19.75 19.73
C THR A 276 -51.43 -19.49 20.15
N GLU A 277 -52.29 -19.16 19.19
CA GLU A 277 -53.70 -18.90 19.42
C GLU A 277 -54.50 -20.18 19.69
N THR A 278 -55.44 -20.10 20.64
CA THR A 278 -56.40 -21.16 20.94
C THR A 278 -57.79 -20.80 20.41
N THR A 279 -58.59 -21.82 20.15
CA THR A 279 -60.03 -21.73 19.89
C THR A 279 -60.79 -21.50 21.21
N ALA A 280 -62.07 -21.12 21.14
CA ALA A 280 -62.93 -20.95 22.32
C ALA A 280 -62.96 -22.19 23.24
N ASN A 281 -62.69 -23.38 22.69
CA ASN A 281 -62.64 -24.66 23.40
C ASN A 281 -61.24 -25.01 23.94
N GLY A 282 -60.32 -24.03 24.04
CA GLY A 282 -58.97 -24.21 24.59
C GLY A 282 -57.98 -24.98 23.71
N ARG A 283 -58.40 -25.47 22.53
CA ARG A 283 -57.52 -26.19 21.59
C ARG A 283 -56.72 -25.23 20.71
N LEU A 284 -55.44 -25.50 20.46
CA LEU A 284 -54.62 -24.73 19.51
C LEU A 284 -55.32 -24.63 18.15
N LYS A 285 -55.33 -23.42 17.57
CA LYS A 285 -55.80 -23.22 16.20
C LYS A 285 -54.89 -23.99 15.23
N ARG A 286 -55.52 -24.70 14.30
CA ARG A 286 -54.85 -25.47 13.24
C ARG A 286 -55.35 -25.03 11.88
N LYS A 287 -54.47 -25.06 10.89
CA LYS A 287 -54.80 -24.84 9.48
C LYS A 287 -54.60 -26.14 8.71
N THR A 288 -55.44 -26.38 7.71
CA THR A 288 -55.27 -27.55 6.83
C THR A 288 -53.96 -27.45 6.05
N CYS A 289 -53.19 -28.54 6.05
CA CYS A 289 -51.89 -28.62 5.39
C CYS A 289 -52.07 -28.65 3.86
N ARG A 290 -51.57 -27.63 3.17
CA ARG A 290 -51.74 -27.51 1.70
C ARG A 290 -51.10 -28.63 0.92
N GLN A 291 -49.90 -29.08 1.30
CA GLN A 291 -49.22 -30.17 0.62
C GLN A 291 -49.94 -31.51 0.82
N CYS A 292 -50.48 -31.75 2.03
CA CYS A 292 -51.28 -32.95 2.28
C CYS A 292 -52.57 -32.93 1.44
N THR A 293 -53.25 -31.78 1.38
CA THR A 293 -54.46 -31.62 0.55
C THR A 293 -54.16 -31.88 -0.93
N LYS A 294 -53.03 -31.40 -1.45
CA LYS A 294 -52.57 -31.70 -2.82
C LYS A 294 -52.39 -33.22 -3.04
N ASN A 295 -51.89 -33.92 -2.03
CA ASN A 295 -51.75 -35.38 -2.01
C ASN A 295 -53.05 -36.13 -1.65
N LYS A 296 -54.22 -35.49 -1.74
CA LYS A 296 -55.54 -36.04 -1.39
C LYS A 296 -55.64 -36.57 0.05
N LYS A 297 -54.82 -36.05 0.98
CA LYS A 297 -54.86 -36.37 2.41
C LYS A 297 -55.32 -35.14 3.20
N ARG A 298 -56.31 -35.30 4.08
CA ARG A 298 -56.72 -34.23 4.99
C ARG A 298 -55.88 -34.31 6.27
N THR A 299 -55.14 -33.23 6.56
CA THR A 299 -54.34 -33.12 7.78
C THR A 299 -54.35 -31.69 8.26
N ASP A 300 -54.72 -31.46 9.52
CA ASP A 300 -54.71 -30.12 10.12
C ASP A 300 -53.45 -29.95 10.99
N SER A 301 -52.63 -28.98 10.63
CA SER A 301 -51.34 -28.70 11.26
C SER A 301 -51.44 -27.46 12.16
N PRO A 302 -50.87 -27.49 13.38
CA PRO A 302 -50.66 -26.27 14.17
C PRO A 302 -49.51 -25.41 13.62
N TRP A 303 -48.84 -25.85 12.55
CA TRP A 303 -47.71 -25.14 11.96
C TRP A 303 -48.09 -24.45 10.65
N TYR A 304 -47.51 -23.29 10.41
CA TYR A 304 -47.73 -22.49 9.20
C TYR A 304 -46.45 -21.78 8.76
N CYS A 305 -46.34 -21.44 7.48
CA CYS A 305 -45.27 -20.55 7.02
C CYS A 305 -45.64 -19.09 7.31
N ASP A 306 -44.88 -18.37 8.12
CA ASP A 306 -45.18 -16.96 8.43
C ASP A 306 -44.76 -16.00 7.30
N THR A 307 -43.95 -16.51 6.39
CA THR A 307 -43.28 -15.75 5.32
C THR A 307 -44.09 -15.71 4.03
N CYS A 308 -44.98 -16.67 3.78
CA CYS A 308 -45.88 -16.68 2.62
C CYS A 308 -47.04 -15.69 2.79
N PRO A 309 -47.52 -15.02 1.71
CA PRO A 309 -48.58 -14.01 1.78
C PRO A 309 -49.87 -14.44 2.49
N ASP A 310 -50.24 -15.71 2.36
CA ASP A 310 -51.48 -16.29 2.91
C ASP A 310 -51.25 -17.17 4.14
N LYS A 311 -50.03 -17.20 4.65
CA LYS A 311 -49.62 -17.96 5.83
C LYS A 311 -50.18 -19.39 5.85
N PRO A 312 -49.83 -20.23 4.87
CA PRO A 312 -50.46 -21.52 4.64
C PRO A 312 -50.14 -22.49 5.78
N GLY A 313 -51.13 -23.31 6.16
CA GLY A 313 -50.89 -24.44 7.06
C GLY A 313 -50.00 -25.46 6.38
N LEU A 314 -48.96 -25.93 7.07
CA LEU A 314 -48.02 -26.94 6.57
C LEU A 314 -47.64 -27.88 7.71
N CYS A 315 -47.58 -29.19 7.47
CA CYS A 315 -46.89 -30.10 8.38
C CYS A 315 -45.39 -29.81 8.33
N VAL A 316 -44.66 -30.11 9.41
CA VAL A 316 -43.20 -29.93 9.46
C VAL A 316 -42.52 -30.69 8.31
N SER A 317 -42.94 -31.93 8.06
CA SER A 317 -42.43 -32.75 6.95
C SER A 317 -42.85 -32.30 5.55
N CYS A 318 -43.86 -31.45 5.44
CA CYS A 318 -44.37 -30.93 4.17
C CYS A 318 -43.80 -29.56 3.81
N PHE A 319 -43.08 -28.94 4.74
CA PHE A 319 -42.57 -27.58 4.62
C PHE A 319 -41.60 -27.43 3.45
N ASP A 320 -40.57 -28.27 3.42
CA ASP A 320 -39.53 -28.17 2.39
C ASP A 320 -40.09 -28.47 1.00
N ASN A 321 -40.87 -29.54 0.87
CA ASN A 321 -41.49 -29.93 -0.40
C ASN A 321 -42.41 -28.83 -0.97
N TYR A 322 -43.20 -28.17 -0.11
CA TYR A 322 -44.10 -27.09 -0.55
C TYR A 322 -43.33 -25.88 -1.12
N HIS A 323 -42.20 -25.50 -0.51
CA HIS A 323 -41.41 -24.35 -0.97
C HIS A 323 -40.49 -24.69 -2.15
N LEU A 324 -40.02 -25.95 -2.24
CA LEU A 324 -39.30 -26.46 -3.40
C LEU A 324 -40.18 -26.43 -4.67
N GLU A 325 -41.46 -26.81 -4.56
CA GLU A 325 -42.40 -26.75 -5.68
C GLU A 325 -42.73 -25.31 -6.12
N LEU A 326 -42.63 -24.33 -5.21
CA LEU A 326 -42.88 -22.91 -5.50
C LEU A 326 -41.65 -22.18 -6.06
N GLY A 327 -40.51 -22.86 -6.22
CA GLY A 327 -39.28 -22.28 -6.76
C GLY A 327 -38.62 -21.24 -5.83
N VAL A 328 -38.92 -21.29 -4.52
CA VAL A 328 -38.39 -20.35 -3.53
C VAL A 328 -37.29 -21.01 -2.71
N CYS A 329 -36.17 -20.30 -2.48
CA CYS A 329 -35.09 -20.81 -1.64
C CYS A 329 -35.50 -20.82 -0.16
N LEU A 330 -35.28 -21.95 0.51
CA LEU A 330 -35.49 -22.16 1.95
C LEU A 330 -34.51 -21.37 2.82
#